data_AF-A0A920NWG4-F1
#
_entry.id   AF-A0A920NWG4-F1
#
_cell.length_a   1.000
_cell.length_b   1.000
_cell.length_c   1.000
_cell.angle_alpha   90.00
_cell.angle_beta   90.00
_cell.angle_gamma   90.00
#
_symmetry.space_group_name_H-M   'P 1'
#
loop_
_entity.id
_entity.type
_entity.pdbx_description
1 polymer ?
#
loop_
_entity_poly.entity_id
_entity_poly.type
_entity_poly.pdbx_seq_one_letter_code
_entity_poly.pdbx_strand_id
1 'polypeptide(L)'
;MDKQVNPKEEIAKVLWEVGEERHSRKISDLSEKGKRPKTNKTTQRLSEIILASKPRRSKKHPATNFFRAIRMEVNSELQELQSLLFQLGSS
;
A
#
# COMPACT_ATOMS: atom_id res chain seq x y z
N MET A 1 7.22 22.81 13.82
CA MET A 1 8.24 21.79 13.49
C MET A 1 7.71 21.03 12.30
N ASP A 2 8.15 21.39 11.10
CA ASP A 2 7.77 20.67 9.88
C ASP A 2 8.37 19.27 9.99
N LYS A 3 7.51 18.27 10.26
CA LYS A 3 7.92 16.88 10.15
C LYS A 3 8.26 16.68 8.68
N GLN A 4 9.53 16.53 8.38
CA GLN A 4 9.96 16.14 7.05
C GLN A 4 9.37 14.76 6.77
N VAL A 5 8.28 14.75 6.02
CA VAL A 5 7.61 13.55 5.57
C VAL A 5 8.55 12.83 4.62
N ASN A 6 8.93 11.61 4.96
CA ASN A 6 9.66 10.71 4.07
C ASN A 6 8.63 9.84 3.32
N PRO A 7 8.35 10.08 2.03
CA PRO A 7 7.30 9.36 1.30
C PRO A 7 7.52 7.85 1.29
N LYS A 8 8.78 7.41 1.34
CA LYS A 8 9.14 6.00 1.40
C LYS A 8 8.73 5.37 2.73
N GLU A 9 8.94 6.07 3.83
CA GLU A 9 8.55 5.59 5.16
C GLU A 9 7.03 5.56 5.29
N GLU A 10 6.33 6.55 4.75
CA GLU A 10 4.87 6.55 4.72
C GLU A 10 4.30 5.39 3.91
N ILE A 11 4.84 5.15 2.70
CA ILE A 11 4.43 3.98 1.90
C ILE A 11 4.68 2.69 2.68
N ALA A 12 5.85 2.54 3.29
CA ALA A 12 6.16 1.33 4.07
C ALA A 12 5.21 1.18 5.27
N LYS A 13 4.83 2.28 5.92
CA LYS A 13 3.88 2.30 7.03
C LYS A 13 2.49 1.86 6.59
N VAL A 14 1.94 2.45 5.53
CA VAL A 14 0.63 2.09 4.96
C VAL A 14 0.60 0.61 4.56
N LEU A 15 1.62 0.15 3.83
CA LEU A 15 1.72 -1.26 3.42
C LEU A 15 1.76 -2.21 4.62
N TRP A 16 2.38 -1.80 5.73
CA TRP A 16 2.44 -2.60 6.94
C TRP A 16 1.11 -2.59 7.71
N GLU A 17 0.61 -1.41 8.09
CA GLU A 17 -0.50 -1.22 9.03
C GLU A 17 -1.83 -1.68 8.46
N VAL A 18 -2.16 -1.25 7.23
CA VAL A 18 -3.45 -1.59 6.59
C VAL A 18 -3.31 -2.68 5.53
N GLY A 19 -2.11 -2.84 4.98
CA GLY A 19 -1.84 -3.84 3.96
C GLY A 19 -1.53 -5.25 4.48
N GLU A 20 -1.08 -5.38 5.73
CA GLU A 20 -0.49 -6.61 6.29
C GLU A 20 0.69 -7.14 5.43
N GLU A 21 1.46 -6.24 4.81
CA GLU A 21 2.56 -6.60 3.92
C GLU A 21 3.88 -6.72 4.67
N ARG A 22 4.32 -7.96 4.90
CA ARG A 22 5.59 -8.23 5.61
C ARG A 22 6.83 -7.70 4.88
N HIS A 23 6.78 -7.52 3.56
CA HIS A 23 7.87 -6.97 2.76
C HIS A 23 7.72 -5.45 2.50
N SER A 24 6.96 -4.74 3.34
CA SER A 24 6.61 -3.32 3.14
C SER A 24 7.82 -2.43 2.85
N ARG A 25 8.87 -2.52 3.67
CA ARG A 25 10.12 -1.75 3.50
C ARG A 25 10.78 -2.04 2.15
N LYS A 26 10.96 -3.32 1.82
CA LYS A 26 11.58 -3.76 0.55
C LYS A 26 10.77 -3.35 -0.68
N ILE A 27 9.45 -3.39 -0.60
CA ILE A 27 8.57 -2.93 -1.69
C ILE A 27 8.65 -1.41 -1.87
N SER A 28 8.70 -0.66 -0.76
CA SER A 28 8.86 0.80 -0.79
C SER A 28 10.20 1.21 -1.42
N ASP A 29 11.29 0.54 -1.03
CA ASP A 29 12.63 0.70 -1.64
C ASP A 29 12.62 0.53 -3.16
N LEU A 30 11.98 -0.55 -3.64
CA LEU A 30 11.95 -0.89 -5.06
C LEU A 30 11.02 0.03 -5.86
N SER A 31 9.94 0.51 -5.25
CA SER A 31 9.03 1.46 -5.88
C SER A 31 9.71 2.81 -6.13
N GLU A 32 10.54 3.26 -5.20
CA GLU A 32 11.34 4.47 -5.37
C GLU A 32 12.40 4.33 -6.45
N LYS A 33 13.17 3.23 -6.44
CA LYS A 33 14.16 2.92 -7.48
C LYS A 33 13.52 2.69 -8.86
N GLY A 34 12.26 2.25 -8.87
CA GLY A 34 11.47 1.99 -10.07
C GLY A 34 10.78 3.21 -10.67
N LYS A 35 10.92 4.40 -10.07
CA LYS A 35 10.32 5.65 -10.59
C LYS A 35 10.80 5.92 -12.01
N ARG A 36 9.85 5.97 -12.95
CA ARG A 36 10.06 6.20 -14.39
C ARG A 36 9.19 7.37 -14.88
N PRO A 37 9.39 7.86 -16.12
CA PRO A 37 8.58 8.94 -16.69
C PRO A 37 7.08 8.69 -16.59
N LYS A 38 6.29 9.77 -16.53
CA LYS A 38 4.82 9.71 -16.28
C LYS A 38 4.04 8.80 -17.25
N THR A 39 4.58 8.54 -18.43
CA THR A 39 3.97 7.72 -19.49
C THR A 39 3.98 6.21 -19.22
N ASN A 40 4.68 5.72 -18.20
CA ASN A 40 4.85 4.29 -17.91
C ASN A 40 4.22 3.87 -16.57
N LYS A 41 3.06 4.45 -16.22
CA LYS A 41 2.36 4.23 -14.95
C LYS A 41 1.15 3.32 -15.15
N THR A 42 1.34 2.01 -15.02
CA THR A 42 0.25 1.01 -15.07
C THR A 42 0.25 0.13 -13.82
N THR A 43 -0.91 -0.45 -13.51
CA THR A 43 -1.04 -1.42 -12.41
C THR A 43 -0.25 -2.69 -12.66
N GLN A 44 -0.16 -3.12 -13.92
CA GLN A 44 0.67 -4.26 -14.32
C GLN A 44 2.14 -4.04 -13.97
N ARG A 45 2.68 -2.85 -14.23
CA ARG A 45 4.07 -2.53 -13.89
C ARG A 45 4.32 -2.54 -12.38
N LEU A 46 3.39 -2.00 -11.59
CA LEU A 46 3.48 -2.07 -10.12
C LEU A 46 3.48 -3.53 -9.65
N SER A 47 2.65 -4.38 -10.26
CA SER A 47 2.61 -5.81 -10.00
C SER A 47 3.98 -6.48 -10.24
N GLU A 48 4.65 -6.16 -11.35
CA GLU A 48 6.00 -6.67 -11.68
C GLU A 48 7.05 -6.24 -10.65
N ILE A 49 7.04 -4.99 -10.19
CA ILE A 49 7.95 -4.48 -9.17
C ILE A 49 7.77 -5.27 -7.87
N ILE A 50 6.52 -5.55 -7.49
CA ILE A 50 6.22 -6.33 -6.28
C ILE A 50 6.64 -7.78 -6.45
N LEU A 51 6.46 -8.38 -7.64
CA LEU A 51 6.95 -9.73 -7.94
C LEU A 51 8.48 -9.83 -7.84
N ALA A 52 9.20 -8.79 -8.24
CA ALA A 52 10.66 -8.72 -8.04
C ALA A 52 11.06 -8.57 -6.56
N SER A 53 10.17 -8.01 -5.73
CA SER A 53 10.44 -7.82 -4.30
C SER A 53 10.29 -9.10 -3.47
N LYS A 54 9.39 -10.01 -3.85
CA LYS A 54 9.06 -11.18 -3.02
C LYS A 54 8.57 -12.38 -3.86
N PRO A 55 8.91 -13.62 -3.46
CA PRO A 55 8.48 -14.82 -4.16
C PRO A 55 6.99 -15.09 -3.96
N ARG A 56 6.39 -15.80 -4.91
CA ARG A 56 5.01 -16.32 -4.79
C ARG A 56 5.02 -17.50 -3.82
N ARG A 57 4.27 -17.38 -2.71
CA ARG A 57 4.19 -18.40 -1.65
C ARG A 57 2.83 -19.09 -1.53
N SER A 58 1.81 -18.61 -2.24
CA SER A 58 0.45 -19.17 -2.19
C SER A 58 -0.30 -18.91 -3.49
N LYS A 59 -1.55 -19.38 -3.57
CA LYS A 59 -2.47 -19.08 -4.68
C LYS A 59 -2.75 -17.58 -4.83
N LYS A 60 -2.67 -16.81 -3.73
CA LYS A 60 -2.88 -15.35 -3.73
C LYS A 60 -1.78 -14.65 -4.52
N HIS A 61 -2.15 -13.67 -5.35
CA HIS A 61 -1.17 -12.90 -6.10
C HIS A 61 -0.27 -12.10 -5.13
N PRO A 62 1.07 -12.08 -5.30
CA PRO A 62 1.98 -11.35 -4.41
C PRO A 62 1.61 -9.87 -4.23
N ALA A 63 1.14 -9.21 -5.30
CA ALA A 63 0.70 -7.82 -5.25
C ALA A 63 -0.65 -7.56 -4.54
N THR A 64 -1.41 -8.59 -4.13
CA THR A 64 -2.77 -8.37 -3.59
C THR A 64 -2.77 -7.53 -2.31
N ASN A 65 -1.87 -7.80 -1.36
CA ASN A 65 -1.80 -7.03 -0.11
C ASN A 65 -1.40 -5.57 -0.38
N PHE A 66 -0.50 -5.34 -1.33
CA PHE A 66 -0.10 -4.01 -1.76
C PHE A 66 -1.27 -3.22 -2.32
N PHE A 67 -2.00 -3.76 -3.30
CA PHE A 67 -3.13 -3.04 -3.90
C PHE A 67 -4.27 -2.83 -2.90
N ARG A 68 -4.50 -3.79 -1.99
CA ARG A 68 -5.45 -3.63 -0.89
C ARG A 68 -5.07 -2.47 0.01
N ALA A 69 -3.80 -2.38 0.43
CA ALA A 69 -3.30 -1.30 1.27
C ALA A 69 -3.50 0.08 0.63
N ILE A 70 -3.10 0.21 -0.64
CA ILE A 70 -3.24 1.48 -1.38
C ILE A 70 -4.71 1.87 -1.53
N ARG A 71 -5.59 0.91 -1.83
CA ARG A 71 -7.03 1.16 -1.93
C ARG A 71 -7.61 1.63 -0.58
N MET A 72 -7.26 0.95 0.50
CA MET A 72 -7.69 1.29 1.85
C MET A 72 -7.25 2.70 2.25
N GLU A 73 -5.98 3.06 2.00
CA GLU A 73 -5.44 4.37 2.34
C GLU A 73 -6.05 5.50 1.49
N VAL A 74 -6.05 5.36 0.16
CA VAL A 74 -6.53 6.40 -0.76
C VAL A 74 -8.02 6.68 -0.57
N ASN A 75 -8.79 5.64 -0.27
CA ASN A 75 -10.23 5.77 -0.05
C ASN A 75 -10.59 5.97 1.43
N SER A 76 -9.60 6.08 2.34
CA SER A 76 -9.83 6.19 3.79
C SER A 76 -10.81 5.13 4.34
N GLU A 77 -10.73 3.89 3.84
CA GLU A 77 -11.75 2.85 4.06
C GLU A 77 -11.96 2.54 5.55
N LEU A 78 -10.90 2.60 6.37
CA LEU A 78 -11.00 2.32 7.80
C LEU A 78 -11.71 3.45 8.57
N GLN A 79 -11.43 4.70 8.22
CA GLN A 79 -12.05 5.87 8.84
C GLN A 79 -13.55 5.93 8.52
N GLU A 80 -13.91 5.66 7.27
CA GLU A 80 -15.31 5.57 6.84
C GLU A 80 -16.04 4.43 7.57
N LEU A 81 -15.43 3.25 7.67
CA LEU A 81 -16.01 2.13 8.40
C LEU A 81 -16.20 2.45 9.90
N GLN A 82 -15.22 3.07 10.54
CA GLN A 82 -15.32 3.48 11.95
C GLN A 82 -16.44 4.49 12.17
N SER A 83 -16.57 5.48 11.27
CA SER A 83 -17.63 6.49 11.34
C SER A 83 -19.02 5.86 11.23
N LEU A 84 -19.19 4.91 10.29
CA LEU A 84 -20.43 4.16 10.13
C LEU A 84 -20.79 3.35 11.38
N LEU A 85 -19.82 2.63 11.96
CA LEU A 85 -20.04 1.83 13.16
C LEU A 85 -20.40 2.71 14.38
N PHE A 86 -19.78 3.88 14.51
CA PHE A 86 -20.11 4.84 15.57
C PHE A 86 -21.55 5.36 15.43
N GLN A 87 -21.97 5.69 14.22
CA GLN A 87 -23.34 6.17 13.95
C GLN A 87 -24.40 5.11 14.28
N LEU A 88 -24.15 3.84 13.93
CA LEU A 88 -25.07 2.73 14.23
C LEU A 88 -25.15 2.41 15.72
N GLY A 89 -24.04 2.48 16.45
CA GLY A 89 -24.02 2.24 17.91
C GLY A 89 -24.58 3.39 18.74
N SER A 90 -24.80 4.55 18.12
CA SER A 90 -25.36 5.76 18.75
C SER A 90 -26.84 5.98 18.37
N SER A 91 -27.44 5.08 17.60
CA SER A 91 -28.87 5.06 17.22
C SER A 91 -29.64 4.07 18.09
#